data_AF-A0A9W9ZBZ4-F1
#
_entry.id   AF-A0A9W9ZBZ4-F1
#
_cell.length_a   1.000
_cell.length_b   1.000
_cell.length_c   1.000
_cell.angle_alpha   90.00
_cell.angle_beta   90.00
_cell.angle_gamma   90.00
#
_symmetry.space_group_name_H-M   'P 1'
#
loop_
_entity.id
_entity.type
_entity.pdbx_description
1 polymer ?
#
loop_
_entity_poly.entity_id
_entity_poly.type
_entity_poly.pdbx_seq_one_letter_code
_entity_poly.pdbx_strand_id
1 'polypeptide(L)'
;MARQIGTFEKDFSNSLSRTLDWLRKCEELWCLVVDNLDELEMSTDMRKLLTGHWKQAARGHIIITTRREATEIGEETGIEGNFCIELKCLTKEEGIQFVRMRTELAGGDDKEIGELVRELGGLPLALDQAAAHIRCRHLPIKEYVKKYKERRLLLLKMNKARNLVENTSRERLAIHTTWLLNFDHISQVSKEMELVSAFLGPDDIPYEVINEGLNKVDDTEAVSDDLWYQADIVGLLTKFSLFQRYGTNSFSVHRLVQEVIRSEMKKEQTELQVLSCAVRVLHHALANTRSPAEVCESFVEDAVFSVENPPSLHLWGKLASHATYLQEHLHSFSTKHKESVHTLLYTDGTVRVFNEAAIFFSVSQDKVKAQAMQEMKTGVPCPP
;
A
#
# COMPACT_ATOMS: atom_id res chain seq x y z
N MET A 1 -9.26 -17.21 4.55
CA MET A 1 -10.18 -18.24 4.01
C MET A 1 -9.74 -19.67 4.32
N ALA A 2 -8.70 -20.24 3.70
CA ALA A 2 -8.39 -21.69 3.80
C ALA A 2 -8.33 -22.24 5.25
N ARG A 3 -7.77 -21.46 6.19
CA ARG A 3 -7.75 -21.83 7.62
C ARG A 3 -9.14 -21.87 8.25
N GLN A 4 -10.03 -20.94 7.90
CA GLN A 4 -11.38 -20.84 8.46
C GLN A 4 -12.27 -22.00 8.02
N ILE A 5 -12.09 -22.49 6.79
CA ILE A 5 -12.88 -23.58 6.22
C ILE A 5 -12.19 -24.96 6.32
N GLY A 6 -11.05 -25.04 7.01
CA GLY A 6 -10.33 -26.30 7.24
C GLY A 6 -9.67 -26.92 5.99
N THR A 7 -9.28 -26.11 5.01
CA THR A 7 -8.63 -26.55 3.76
C THR A 7 -7.13 -26.20 3.68
N PHE A 8 -6.58 -25.65 4.77
CA PHE A 8 -5.17 -25.25 4.85
C PHE A 8 -4.24 -26.47 4.90
N GLU A 9 -3.19 -26.44 4.07
CA GLU A 9 -2.16 -27.48 3.92
C GLU A 9 -0.75 -26.88 3.97
N LYS A 10 0.27 -27.73 4.04
CA LYS A 10 1.69 -27.32 4.00
C LYS A 10 2.19 -26.84 2.62
N ASP A 11 1.40 -26.98 1.57
CA ASP A 11 1.70 -26.52 0.21
C ASP A 11 0.58 -25.63 -0.31
N PHE A 12 0.92 -24.50 -0.97
CA PHE A 12 -0.03 -23.43 -1.23
C PHE A 12 -0.92 -23.86 -2.38
N SER A 13 -0.34 -24.49 -3.40
CA SER A 13 -1.10 -25.05 -4.50
C SER A 13 -2.06 -26.15 -4.03
N ASN A 14 -1.66 -26.96 -3.04
CA ASN A 14 -2.55 -27.93 -2.39
C ASN A 14 -3.66 -27.26 -1.57
N SER A 15 -3.30 -26.28 -0.74
CA SER A 15 -4.27 -25.48 0.04
C SER A 15 -5.30 -24.80 -0.86
N LEU A 16 -4.82 -24.22 -1.96
CA LEU A 16 -5.65 -23.63 -3.00
C LEU A 16 -6.55 -24.70 -3.61
N SER A 17 -6.01 -25.82 -4.08
CA SER A 17 -6.80 -26.92 -4.66
C SER A 17 -7.94 -27.37 -3.77
N ARG A 18 -7.68 -27.57 -2.47
CA ARG A 18 -8.71 -27.98 -1.50
C ARG A 18 -9.73 -26.89 -1.25
N THR A 19 -9.29 -25.64 -1.17
CA THR A 19 -10.17 -24.47 -1.03
C THR A 19 -11.10 -24.32 -2.24
N LEU A 20 -10.58 -24.50 -3.45
CA LEU A 20 -11.37 -24.47 -4.68
C LEU A 20 -12.33 -25.67 -4.78
N ASP A 21 -11.91 -26.86 -4.34
CA ASP A 21 -12.79 -28.04 -4.25
C ASP A 21 -13.93 -27.83 -3.23
N TRP A 22 -13.62 -27.21 -2.10
CA TRP A 22 -14.62 -26.81 -1.10
C TRP A 22 -15.60 -25.78 -1.68
N LEU A 23 -15.10 -24.73 -2.33
CA LEU A 23 -15.93 -23.72 -2.99
C LEU A 23 -16.83 -24.31 -4.08
N ARG A 24 -16.31 -25.30 -4.82
CA ARG A 24 -17.08 -26.06 -5.81
C ARG A 24 -18.23 -26.84 -5.17
N LYS A 25 -18.00 -27.43 -4.00
CA LYS A 25 -19.01 -28.24 -3.27
C LYS A 25 -19.92 -27.40 -2.37
N CYS A 26 -19.61 -26.12 -2.17
CA CYS A 26 -20.38 -25.24 -1.32
C CYS A 26 -21.81 -25.11 -1.88
N GLU A 27 -22.81 -25.52 -1.08
CA GLU A 27 -24.21 -25.43 -1.47
C GLU A 27 -24.76 -24.01 -1.34
N GLU A 28 -24.16 -23.21 -0.44
CA GLU A 28 -24.50 -21.80 -0.23
C GLU A 28 -23.90 -20.91 -1.31
N LEU A 29 -24.62 -19.83 -1.64
CA LEU A 29 -24.12 -18.81 -2.56
C LEU A 29 -22.93 -18.08 -1.93
N TRP A 30 -21.85 -17.94 -2.69
CA TRP A 30 -20.65 -17.24 -2.25
C TRP A 30 -20.17 -16.18 -3.24
N CYS A 31 -19.41 -15.21 -2.74
CA CYS A 31 -18.74 -14.20 -3.54
C CYS A 31 -17.27 -14.10 -3.08
N LEU A 32 -16.35 -14.17 -4.04
CA LEU A 32 -14.93 -13.98 -3.81
C LEU A 32 -14.47 -12.68 -4.48
N VAL A 33 -13.80 -11.81 -3.76
CA VAL A 33 -13.22 -10.58 -4.32
C VAL A 33 -11.71 -10.80 -4.48
N VAL A 34 -11.23 -10.69 -5.71
CA VAL A 34 -9.81 -10.65 -6.05
C VAL A 34 -9.47 -9.19 -6.33
N ASP A 35 -8.91 -8.54 -5.32
CA ASP A 35 -8.63 -7.11 -5.36
C ASP A 35 -7.23 -6.84 -5.94
N ASN A 36 -7.12 -5.84 -6.81
CA ASN A 36 -5.88 -5.35 -7.42
C ASN A 36 -5.07 -6.39 -8.22
N LEU A 37 -5.72 -7.12 -9.12
CA LEU A 37 -5.06 -8.03 -10.07
C LEU A 37 -4.33 -7.25 -11.18
N ASP A 38 -3.23 -6.60 -10.83
CA ASP A 38 -2.48 -5.72 -11.72
C ASP A 38 -1.21 -6.38 -12.29
N GLU A 39 -0.87 -7.58 -11.84
CA GLU A 39 0.30 -8.32 -12.32
C GLU A 39 0.18 -8.58 -13.83
N LEU A 40 1.24 -8.24 -14.57
CA LEU A 40 1.28 -8.43 -16.02
C LEU A 40 1.26 -9.90 -16.41
N GLU A 41 1.89 -10.77 -15.61
CA GLU A 41 1.89 -12.20 -15.81
C GLU A 41 1.15 -12.90 -14.66
N MET A 42 0.04 -13.57 -14.97
CA MET A 42 -0.64 -14.37 -13.96
C MET A 42 0.14 -15.64 -13.63
N SER A 43 0.35 -15.91 -12.33
CA SER A 43 0.90 -17.18 -11.85
C SER A 43 0.00 -18.38 -12.19
N THR A 44 0.58 -19.58 -12.21
CA THR A 44 -0.18 -20.83 -12.44
C THR A 44 -1.32 -21.00 -11.43
N ASP A 45 -1.08 -20.66 -10.17
CA ASP A 45 -2.10 -20.73 -9.11
C ASP A 45 -3.19 -19.68 -9.30
N MET A 46 -2.85 -18.47 -9.75
CA MET A 46 -3.85 -17.44 -10.07
C MET A 46 -4.71 -17.84 -11.27
N ARG A 47 -4.12 -18.42 -12.32
CA ARG A 47 -4.88 -19.00 -13.45
C ARG A 47 -5.82 -20.10 -12.95
N LYS A 48 -5.35 -20.99 -12.09
CA LYS A 48 -6.17 -22.06 -11.50
C LYS A 48 -7.36 -21.51 -10.70
N LEU A 49 -7.16 -20.42 -9.95
CA LEU A 49 -8.24 -19.71 -9.26
C LEU A 49 -9.26 -19.14 -10.26
N LEU A 50 -8.81 -18.36 -11.25
CA LEU A 50 -9.71 -17.58 -12.11
C LEU A 50 -10.36 -18.38 -13.24
N THR A 51 -9.67 -19.38 -13.79
CA THR A 51 -10.10 -20.12 -15.00
C THR A 51 -10.22 -21.63 -14.80
N GLY A 52 -9.94 -22.12 -13.58
CA GLY A 52 -9.97 -23.56 -13.31
C GLY A 52 -11.36 -24.20 -13.45
N HIS A 53 -11.37 -25.48 -13.85
CA HIS A 53 -12.60 -26.27 -14.07
C HIS A 53 -13.52 -26.37 -12.85
N TRP A 54 -13.01 -26.13 -11.64
CA TRP A 54 -13.80 -26.12 -10.41
C TRP A 54 -15.00 -25.14 -10.49
N LYS A 55 -14.88 -24.06 -11.26
CA LYS A 55 -15.94 -23.05 -11.42
C LYS A 55 -17.22 -23.61 -12.05
N GLN A 56 -17.13 -24.63 -12.90
CA GLN A 56 -18.29 -25.14 -13.66
C GLN A 56 -19.40 -25.70 -12.78
N ALA A 57 -19.06 -26.21 -11.60
CA ALA A 57 -20.01 -26.77 -10.64
C ALA A 57 -20.20 -25.89 -9.39
N ALA A 58 -19.55 -24.71 -9.33
CA ALA A 58 -19.57 -23.86 -8.16
C ALA A 58 -20.76 -22.90 -8.19
N ARG A 59 -21.32 -22.59 -7.00
CA ARG A 59 -22.46 -21.70 -6.82
C ARG A 59 -22.03 -20.33 -6.31
N GLY A 60 -21.23 -19.60 -7.09
CA GLY A 60 -20.78 -18.28 -6.66
C GLY A 60 -20.13 -17.44 -7.74
N HIS A 61 -19.79 -16.21 -7.35
CA HIS A 61 -19.23 -15.20 -8.23
C HIS A 61 -17.84 -14.77 -7.79
N ILE A 62 -16.97 -14.48 -8.75
CA ILE A 62 -15.67 -13.85 -8.51
C ILE A 62 -15.75 -12.41 -9.04
N ILE A 63 -15.48 -11.44 -8.19
CA ILE A 63 -15.33 -10.03 -8.57
C ILE A 63 -13.85 -9.73 -8.61
N ILE A 64 -13.36 -9.23 -9.74
CA ILE A 64 -11.96 -8.84 -9.91
C ILE A 64 -11.92 -7.33 -10.02
N THR A 65 -11.01 -6.69 -9.27
CA THR A 65 -10.63 -5.29 -9.49
C THR A 65 -9.22 -5.27 -10.08
N THR A 66 -9.00 -4.42 -11.07
CA THR A 66 -7.71 -4.34 -11.79
C THR A 66 -7.61 -3.00 -12.53
N ARG A 67 -6.37 -2.54 -12.73
CA ARG A 67 -6.04 -1.41 -13.60
C ARG A 67 -5.72 -1.84 -15.03
N ARG A 68 -5.69 -3.15 -15.30
CA ARG A 68 -5.45 -3.71 -16.64
C ARG A 68 -6.67 -3.49 -17.53
N GLU A 69 -6.41 -3.33 -18.82
CA GLU A 69 -7.49 -3.15 -19.80
C GLU A 69 -8.36 -4.42 -19.88
N ALA A 70 -9.65 -4.24 -20.16
CA ALA A 70 -10.60 -5.36 -20.24
C ALA A 70 -10.19 -6.39 -21.30
N THR A 71 -9.54 -5.95 -22.38
CA THR A 71 -8.99 -6.83 -23.42
C THR A 71 -7.86 -7.70 -22.91
N GLU A 72 -6.92 -7.13 -22.15
CA GLU A 72 -5.77 -7.86 -21.59
C GLU A 72 -6.23 -8.95 -20.61
N ILE A 73 -7.17 -8.61 -19.73
CA ILE A 73 -7.78 -9.57 -18.80
C ILE A 73 -8.57 -10.63 -19.57
N GLY A 74 -9.34 -10.23 -20.58
CA GLY A 74 -10.13 -11.14 -21.40
C GLY A 74 -9.27 -12.16 -22.15
N GLU A 75 -8.12 -11.76 -22.70
CA GLU A 75 -7.18 -12.65 -23.37
C GLU A 75 -6.59 -13.71 -22.43
N GLU A 76 -6.27 -13.34 -21.19
CA GLU A 76 -5.70 -14.28 -20.22
C GLU A 76 -6.73 -15.16 -19.50
N THR A 77 -7.94 -14.65 -19.30
CA THR A 77 -8.95 -15.30 -18.45
C THR A 77 -10.13 -15.88 -19.21
N GLY A 78 -10.32 -15.49 -20.47
CA GLY A 78 -11.52 -15.80 -21.26
C GLY A 78 -12.77 -15.05 -20.79
N ILE A 79 -12.65 -14.04 -19.92
CA ILE A 79 -13.77 -13.20 -19.49
C ILE A 79 -14.18 -12.30 -20.65
N GLU A 80 -15.44 -12.41 -21.07
CA GLU A 80 -16.00 -11.54 -22.09
C GLU A 80 -16.15 -10.09 -21.59
N GLY A 81 -15.94 -9.11 -22.47
CA GLY A 81 -15.96 -7.69 -22.09
C GLY A 81 -17.30 -7.17 -21.56
N ASN A 82 -18.42 -7.86 -21.81
CA ASN A 82 -19.73 -7.54 -21.22
C ASN A 82 -19.81 -7.83 -19.71
N PHE A 83 -18.91 -8.63 -19.15
CA PHE A 83 -18.76 -8.85 -17.71
C PHE A 83 -17.76 -7.88 -17.06
N CYS A 84 -17.13 -7.01 -17.86
CA CYS A 84 -16.21 -6.00 -17.37
C CYS A 84 -16.95 -4.66 -17.18
N ILE A 85 -16.78 -4.05 -16.01
CA ILE A 85 -17.32 -2.73 -15.71
C ILE A 85 -16.16 -1.75 -15.65
N GLU A 86 -16.07 -0.88 -16.66
CA GLU A 86 -15.10 0.20 -16.66
C GLU A 86 -15.55 1.29 -15.67
N LEU A 87 -14.76 1.50 -14.61
CA LEU A 87 -15.01 2.57 -13.64
C LEU A 87 -14.50 3.90 -14.19
N LYS A 88 -15.44 4.80 -14.47
CA LYS A 88 -15.14 6.16 -14.96
C LYS A 88 -14.98 7.13 -13.80
N CYS A 89 -14.33 8.26 -14.07
CA CYS A 89 -14.35 9.40 -13.16
C CYS A 89 -15.80 9.89 -12.93
N LEU A 90 -16.04 10.50 -11.78
CA LEU A 90 -17.36 11.04 -11.44
C LEU A 90 -17.77 12.09 -12.46
N THR A 91 -19.05 12.07 -12.83
CA THR A 91 -19.68 13.16 -13.56
C THR A 91 -19.63 14.45 -12.73
N LYS A 92 -19.94 15.58 -13.36
CA LYS A 92 -19.98 16.86 -12.66
C LYS A 92 -20.97 16.81 -11.48
N GLU A 93 -22.14 16.24 -11.71
CA GLU A 93 -23.22 16.14 -10.74
C GLU A 93 -22.86 15.22 -9.57
N GLU A 94 -22.32 14.02 -9.87
CA GLU A 94 -21.83 13.08 -8.84
C GLU A 94 -20.66 13.68 -8.06
N GLY A 95 -19.73 14.36 -8.74
CA GLY A 95 -18.59 15.02 -8.11
C GLY A 95 -19.03 16.15 -7.18
N ILE A 96 -20.04 16.93 -7.56
CA ILE A 96 -20.62 17.97 -6.70
C ILE A 96 -21.21 17.33 -5.44
N GLN A 97 -22.03 16.30 -5.60
CA GLN A 97 -22.62 15.57 -4.47
C GLN A 97 -21.54 14.98 -3.56
N PHE A 98 -20.50 14.37 -4.14
CA PHE A 98 -19.37 13.80 -3.42
C PHE A 98 -18.61 14.85 -2.60
N VAL A 99 -18.28 15.99 -3.20
CA VAL A 99 -17.58 17.08 -2.48
C VAL A 99 -18.45 17.66 -1.38
N ARG A 100 -19.77 17.82 -1.57
CA ARG A 100 -20.68 18.27 -0.51
C ARG A 100 -20.68 17.33 0.68
N MET A 101 -20.84 16.03 0.41
CA MET A 101 -20.79 15.00 1.44
C MET A 101 -19.47 15.03 2.21
N ARG A 102 -18.34 15.20 1.50
CA ARG A 102 -17.01 15.21 2.13
C ARG A 102 -16.68 16.51 2.87
N THR A 103 -17.15 17.66 2.39
CA THR A 103 -16.86 18.95 3.03
C THR A 103 -17.83 19.29 4.15
N GLU A 104 -18.97 18.59 4.26
CA GLU A 104 -20.06 18.88 5.21
C GLU A 104 -20.66 20.30 5.03
N LEU A 105 -20.46 20.91 3.86
CA LEU A 105 -20.95 22.24 3.55
C LEU A 105 -22.43 22.22 3.19
N ALA A 106 -23.28 22.59 4.15
CA ALA A 106 -24.69 22.91 3.88
C ALA A 106 -24.76 24.18 3.02
N GLY A 107 -25.15 24.06 1.75
CA GLY A 107 -25.49 25.21 0.90
C GLY A 107 -24.34 25.91 0.14
N GLY A 108 -23.17 25.29 -0.05
CA GLY A 108 -22.12 25.85 -0.92
C GLY A 108 -22.59 26.10 -2.36
N ASP A 109 -21.96 27.02 -3.10
CA ASP A 109 -22.31 27.31 -4.50
C ASP A 109 -21.92 26.15 -5.44
N ASP A 110 -22.92 25.53 -6.09
CA ASP A 110 -22.70 24.44 -7.07
C ASP A 110 -21.77 24.85 -8.22
N LYS A 111 -21.73 26.14 -8.55
CA LYS A 111 -20.83 26.65 -9.59
C LYS A 111 -19.37 26.53 -9.18
N GLU A 112 -19.04 26.87 -7.93
CA GLU A 112 -17.68 26.77 -7.40
C GLU A 112 -17.25 25.31 -7.21
N ILE A 113 -18.15 24.47 -6.67
CA ILE A 113 -17.90 23.04 -6.52
C ILE A 113 -17.73 22.39 -7.90
N GLY A 114 -18.59 22.73 -8.86
CA GLY A 114 -18.50 22.23 -10.23
C GLY A 114 -17.21 22.64 -10.93
N GLU A 115 -16.65 23.82 -10.61
CA GLU A 115 -15.32 24.21 -11.08
C GLU A 115 -14.23 23.34 -10.47
N LEU A 116 -14.27 23.08 -9.16
CA LEU A 116 -13.33 22.18 -8.49
C LEU A 116 -13.36 20.77 -9.13
N VAL A 117 -14.55 20.21 -9.32
CA VAL A 117 -14.75 18.89 -9.94
C VAL A 117 -14.13 18.84 -11.33
N ARG A 118 -14.35 19.88 -12.14
CA ARG A 118 -13.77 20.00 -13.48
C ARG A 118 -12.24 20.07 -13.44
N GLU A 119 -11.66 20.87 -12.54
CA GLU A 119 -10.20 21.03 -12.44
C GLU A 119 -9.47 19.76 -11.97
N LEU A 120 -10.15 18.92 -11.18
CA LEU A 120 -9.67 17.62 -10.70
C LEU A 120 -10.08 16.45 -11.61
N GLY A 121 -10.78 16.74 -12.72
CA GLY A 121 -11.20 15.73 -13.70
C GLY A 121 -12.22 14.72 -13.19
N GLY A 122 -12.97 15.03 -12.13
CA GLY A 122 -13.95 14.10 -11.54
C GLY A 122 -13.34 12.92 -10.77
N LEU A 123 -12.03 12.94 -10.50
CA LEU A 123 -11.35 11.80 -9.88
C LEU A 123 -11.68 11.72 -8.37
N PRO A 124 -12.33 10.63 -7.89
CA PRO A 124 -12.78 10.53 -6.50
C PRO A 124 -11.68 10.77 -5.46
N LEU A 125 -10.50 10.18 -5.67
CA LEU A 125 -9.37 10.33 -4.74
C LEU A 125 -8.90 11.77 -4.63
N ALA A 126 -8.72 12.47 -5.75
CA ALA A 126 -8.28 13.86 -5.74
C ALA A 126 -9.36 14.78 -5.16
N LEU A 127 -10.64 14.51 -5.45
CA LEU A 127 -11.77 15.23 -4.87
C LEU A 127 -11.85 15.05 -3.35
N ASP A 128 -11.60 13.85 -2.85
CA ASP A 128 -11.60 13.55 -1.43
C ASP A 128 -10.49 14.31 -0.69
N GLN A 129 -9.28 14.27 -1.24
CA GLN A 129 -8.13 14.97 -0.69
C GLN A 129 -8.31 16.50 -0.73
N ALA A 130 -8.92 17.03 -1.80
CA ALA A 130 -9.26 18.44 -1.90
C ALA A 130 -10.34 18.84 -0.88
N ALA A 131 -11.40 18.04 -0.76
CA ALA A 131 -12.47 18.26 0.21
C ALA A 131 -11.94 18.21 1.65
N ALA A 132 -11.06 17.27 1.96
CA ALA A 132 -10.41 17.17 3.25
C ALA A 132 -9.54 18.41 3.55
N HIS A 133 -8.80 18.92 2.56
CA HIS A 133 -8.06 20.17 2.69
C HIS A 133 -8.96 21.36 2.99
N ILE A 134 -10.02 21.52 2.19
CA ILE A 134 -11.01 22.59 2.32
C ILE A 134 -11.62 22.59 3.73
N ARG A 135 -12.08 21.41 4.19
CA ARG A 135 -12.65 21.22 5.53
C ARG A 135 -11.64 21.52 6.63
N CYS A 136 -10.45 20.92 6.58
CA CYS A 136 -9.45 21.06 7.64
C CYS A 136 -8.87 22.48 7.76
N ARG A 137 -8.84 23.22 6.65
CA ARG A 137 -8.30 24.59 6.60
C ARG A 137 -9.36 25.66 6.67
N HIS A 138 -10.64 25.28 6.69
CA HIS A 138 -11.77 26.20 6.55
C HIS A 138 -11.59 27.14 5.36
N LEU A 139 -11.06 26.60 4.25
CA LEU A 139 -10.65 27.37 3.08
C LEU A 139 -11.82 27.45 2.08
N PRO A 140 -12.21 28.63 1.58
CA PRO A 140 -13.22 28.73 0.53
C PRO A 140 -12.81 27.93 -0.72
N ILE A 141 -13.78 27.26 -1.34
CA ILE A 141 -13.54 26.38 -2.51
C ILE A 141 -12.85 27.13 -3.65
N LYS A 142 -13.31 28.35 -3.93
CA LYS A 142 -12.70 29.22 -4.94
C LYS A 142 -11.21 29.51 -4.70
N GLU A 143 -10.83 29.73 -3.43
CA GLU A 143 -9.42 29.95 -3.06
C GLU A 143 -8.60 28.66 -3.22
N TYR A 144 -9.17 27.49 -2.88
CA TYR A 144 -8.53 26.21 -3.14
C TYR A 144 -8.28 26.00 -4.64
N VAL A 145 -9.30 26.21 -5.48
CA VAL A 145 -9.21 26.09 -6.95
C VAL A 145 -8.11 26.99 -7.50
N LYS A 146 -7.99 28.22 -7.00
CA LYS A 146 -6.93 29.15 -7.40
C LYS A 146 -5.55 28.58 -7.09
N LYS A 147 -5.31 28.16 -5.84
CA LYS A 147 -4.04 27.55 -5.40
C LYS A 147 -3.71 26.28 -6.20
N TYR A 148 -4.72 25.45 -6.48
CA TYR A 148 -4.57 24.26 -7.29
C TYR A 148 -4.11 24.56 -8.71
N LYS A 149 -4.74 25.54 -9.39
CA LYS A 149 -4.33 25.95 -10.74
C LYS A 149 -2.89 26.47 -10.78
N GLU A 150 -2.51 27.30 -9.81
CA GLU A 150 -1.16 27.82 -9.67
C GLU A 150 -0.14 26.69 -9.47
N ARG A 151 -0.40 25.77 -8.54
CA ARG A 151 0.49 24.63 -8.26
C ARG A 151 0.58 23.67 -9.44
N ARG A 152 -0.54 23.39 -10.12
CA ARG A 152 -0.58 22.54 -11.33
C ARG A 152 0.30 23.12 -12.44
N LEU A 153 0.23 24.44 -12.66
CA LEU A 153 1.05 25.13 -13.66
C LEU A 153 2.55 25.06 -13.32
N LEU A 154 2.91 25.22 -12.04
CA LEU A 154 4.29 25.06 -11.59
C LEU A 154 4.80 23.64 -11.84
N LEU A 155 4.01 22.62 -11.46
CA LEU A 155 4.33 21.21 -11.71
C LEU A 155 4.55 20.93 -13.21
N LEU A 156 3.65 21.39 -14.07
CA LEU A 156 3.76 21.20 -15.51
C LEU A 156 5.04 21.86 -16.08
N LYS A 157 5.40 23.05 -15.60
CA LYS A 157 6.65 23.72 -15.99
C LYS A 157 7.87 22.92 -15.55
N MET A 158 7.86 22.38 -14.33
CA MET A 158 8.95 21.55 -13.80
C MET A 158 9.09 20.23 -14.57
N ASN A 159 7.98 19.55 -14.89
CA ASN A 159 8.01 18.30 -15.65
C ASN A 159 8.49 18.53 -17.10
N LYS A 160 8.06 19.62 -17.74
CA LYS A 160 8.57 20.04 -19.06
C LYS A 160 10.07 20.29 -19.03
N ALA A 161 10.55 21.03 -18.03
CA ALA A 161 11.99 21.29 -17.88
C ALA A 161 12.82 20.00 -17.67
N ARG A 162 12.18 18.92 -17.24
CA ARG A 162 12.81 17.62 -16.97
C ARG A 162 12.54 16.56 -18.05
N ASN A 163 11.84 16.90 -19.13
CA ASN A 163 11.37 15.96 -20.15
C ASN A 163 10.55 14.76 -19.59
N LEU A 164 9.88 14.93 -18.44
CA LEU A 164 9.11 13.87 -17.77
C LEU A 164 7.63 13.79 -18.25
N VAL A 165 7.30 14.48 -19.35
CA VAL A 165 5.89 14.77 -19.71
C VAL A 165 5.23 13.62 -20.48
N GLU A 166 5.99 12.71 -21.08
CA GLU A 166 5.44 11.76 -22.06
C GLU A 166 4.38 10.80 -21.50
N ASN A 167 4.32 10.58 -20.18
CA ASN A 167 3.42 9.57 -19.58
C ASN A 167 2.63 10.03 -18.33
N THR A 168 2.54 11.34 -18.05
CA THR A 168 1.74 11.79 -16.89
C THR A 168 0.29 12.00 -17.31
N SER A 169 -0.58 11.03 -16.99
CA SER A 169 -2.02 11.15 -17.20
C SER A 169 -2.61 12.35 -16.44
N ARG A 170 -3.77 12.84 -16.88
CA ARG A 170 -4.46 13.97 -16.23
C ARG A 170 -4.80 13.65 -14.77
N GLU A 171 -5.13 12.40 -14.50
CA GLU A 171 -5.47 11.86 -13.19
C GLU A 171 -4.25 11.87 -12.26
N ARG A 172 -3.10 11.37 -12.74
CA ARG A 172 -1.84 11.40 -11.98
C ARG A 172 -1.42 12.83 -11.67
N LEU A 173 -1.60 13.77 -12.60
CA LEU A 173 -1.33 15.19 -12.38
C LEU A 173 -2.28 15.80 -11.33
N ALA A 174 -3.57 15.45 -11.35
CA ALA A 174 -4.54 15.94 -10.38
C ALA A 174 -4.21 15.45 -8.96
N ILE A 175 -3.84 14.18 -8.81
CA ILE A 175 -3.41 13.61 -7.52
C ILE A 175 -2.11 14.25 -7.06
N HIS A 176 -1.11 14.37 -7.94
CA HIS A 176 0.17 14.99 -7.57
C HIS A 176 -0.04 16.45 -7.12
N THR A 177 -0.83 17.22 -7.85
CA THR A 177 -1.11 18.62 -7.48
C THR A 177 -1.82 18.71 -6.13
N THR A 178 -2.82 17.85 -5.91
CA THR A 178 -3.61 17.82 -4.66
C THR A 178 -2.75 17.39 -3.47
N TRP A 179 -1.91 16.36 -3.67
CA TRP A 179 -0.94 15.91 -2.68
C TRP A 179 0.00 17.05 -2.28
N LEU A 180 0.60 17.78 -3.22
CA LEU A 180 1.50 18.91 -2.89
C LEU A 180 0.83 19.99 -2.04
N LEU A 181 -0.44 20.30 -2.29
CA LEU A 181 -1.18 21.27 -1.48
C LEU A 181 -1.39 20.79 -0.04
N ASN A 182 -1.54 19.48 0.15
CA ASN A 182 -1.71 18.85 1.46
C ASN A 182 -0.36 18.64 2.18
N PHE A 183 0.69 18.30 1.43
CA PHE A 183 2.02 17.98 1.92
C PHE A 183 2.69 19.12 2.68
N ASP A 184 2.59 20.35 2.14
CA ASP A 184 3.13 21.55 2.79
C ASP A 184 2.61 21.72 4.24
N HIS A 185 1.49 21.07 4.60
CA HIS A 185 0.88 21.13 5.92
C HIS A 185 1.16 19.91 6.82
N ILE A 186 1.33 18.71 6.26
CA ILE A 186 1.65 17.48 7.03
C ILE A 186 3.13 17.46 7.45
N SER A 187 4.00 18.04 6.62
CA SER A 187 5.45 18.05 6.80
C SER A 187 5.96 18.69 8.11
N GLN A 188 5.11 19.40 8.86
CA GLN A 188 5.46 20.01 10.13
C GLN A 188 5.39 19.04 11.33
N VAL A 189 4.75 17.87 11.19
CA VAL A 189 4.47 17.00 12.35
C VAL A 189 4.85 15.53 12.17
N SER A 190 4.81 14.99 10.95
CA SER A 190 5.12 13.56 10.72
C SER A 190 5.70 13.28 9.33
N LYS A 191 6.64 14.12 8.88
CA LYS A 191 7.22 14.03 7.54
C LYS A 191 7.90 12.68 7.31
N GLU A 192 8.60 12.17 8.31
CA GLU A 192 9.35 10.93 8.24
C GLU A 192 8.42 9.74 8.01
N MET A 193 7.32 9.63 8.77
CA MET A 193 6.36 8.54 8.59
C MET A 193 5.67 8.60 7.23
N GLU A 194 5.35 9.81 6.74
CA GLU A 194 4.82 9.95 5.39
C GLU A 194 5.79 9.41 4.34
N LEU A 195 7.06 9.80 4.39
CA LEU A 195 8.07 9.36 3.44
C LEU A 195 8.34 7.84 3.56
N VAL A 196 8.44 7.32 4.79
CA VAL A 196 8.65 5.89 5.06
C VAL A 196 7.48 5.06 4.54
N SER A 197 6.25 5.52 4.73
CA SER A 197 5.05 4.81 4.27
C SER A 197 5.03 4.59 2.76
N ALA A 198 5.75 5.41 1.99
CA ALA A 198 5.88 5.24 0.55
C ALA A 198 6.73 4.03 0.14
N PHE A 199 7.40 3.36 1.08
CA PHE A 199 8.19 2.15 0.85
C PHE A 199 7.63 0.92 1.59
N LEU A 200 6.46 1.05 2.21
CA LEU A 200 5.73 -0.06 2.83
C LEU A 200 4.61 -0.53 1.89
N GLY A 201 4.05 -1.70 2.18
CA GLY A 201 2.77 -2.11 1.61
C GLY A 201 1.68 -1.04 1.79
N PRO A 202 0.78 -0.86 0.80
CA PRO A 202 -0.18 0.25 0.78
C PRO A 202 -1.31 0.12 1.81
N ASP A 203 -1.62 -1.11 2.24
CA ASP A 203 -2.75 -1.43 3.10
C ASP A 203 -2.28 -2.01 4.43
N ASP A 204 -3.12 -1.85 5.47
CA ASP A 204 -2.94 -2.48 6.79
C ASP A 204 -1.57 -2.24 7.48
N ILE A 205 -0.98 -1.05 7.29
CA ILE A 205 0.26 -0.62 7.94
C ILE A 205 0.04 -0.54 9.45
N PRO A 206 0.69 -1.41 10.27
CA PRO A 206 0.47 -1.44 11.71
C PRO A 206 1.00 -0.19 12.40
N TYR A 207 0.36 0.24 13.49
CA TYR A 207 0.81 1.42 14.25
C TYR A 207 2.21 1.22 14.84
N GLU A 208 2.63 -0.02 15.04
CA GLU A 208 3.95 -0.42 15.54
C GLU A 208 5.10 0.07 14.67
N VAL A 209 4.87 0.46 13.40
CA VAL A 209 5.88 1.13 12.56
C VAL A 209 6.10 2.61 12.95
N ILE A 210 5.21 3.19 13.76
CA ILE A 210 5.40 4.52 14.34
C ILE A 210 6.15 4.32 15.66
N ASN A 211 7.48 4.33 15.58
CA ASN A 211 8.36 3.99 16.68
C ASN A 211 9.68 4.79 16.63
N GLU A 212 10.58 4.52 17.58
CA GLU A 212 11.88 5.20 17.74
C GLU A 212 12.80 5.11 16.51
N GLY A 213 12.56 4.16 15.59
CA GLY A 213 13.25 4.05 14.32
C GLY A 213 12.99 5.25 13.37
N LEU A 214 11.93 6.02 13.61
CA LEU A 214 11.54 7.21 12.82
C LEU A 214 12.44 8.44 13.06
N ASN A 215 13.48 8.36 13.90
CA ASN A 215 14.36 9.49 14.21
C ASN A 215 14.73 10.32 12.97
N LYS A 216 14.61 11.65 13.12
CA LYS A 216 14.65 12.68 12.07
C LYS A 216 15.72 12.41 11.01
N VAL A 217 15.33 12.55 9.74
CA VAL A 217 16.25 12.44 8.59
C VAL A 217 17.19 13.66 8.50
N ASP A 218 16.88 14.74 9.23
CA ASP A 218 17.72 15.93 9.39
C ASP A 218 18.09 16.09 10.87
N ASP A 219 19.37 15.97 11.18
CA ASP A 219 19.95 15.96 12.53
C ASP A 219 20.05 17.38 13.13
N THR A 220 18.98 18.18 12.97
CA THR A 220 18.88 19.52 13.55
C THR A 220 17.75 19.59 14.55
N GLU A 221 18.20 19.72 15.80
CA GLU A 221 17.43 20.05 17.00
C GLU A 221 16.44 18.96 17.45
N ALA A 222 16.85 18.29 18.54
CA ALA A 222 15.94 17.58 19.42
C ALA A 222 14.74 18.47 19.74
N VAL A 223 13.54 18.00 19.41
CA VAL A 223 12.29 18.68 19.77
C VAL A 223 11.44 17.70 20.56
N SER A 224 11.26 18.09 21.81
CA SER A 224 10.32 17.70 22.86
C SER A 224 10.07 16.22 23.16
N ASP A 225 10.19 15.94 24.45
CA ASP A 225 9.70 14.81 25.24
C ASP A 225 8.16 14.62 25.19
N ASP A 226 7.51 15.14 24.14
CA ASP A 226 6.09 14.92 23.91
C ASP A 226 5.96 13.52 23.31
N LEU A 227 5.65 12.55 24.16
CA LEU A 227 5.23 11.20 23.76
C LEU A 227 3.93 11.29 22.96
N TRP A 228 4.02 11.62 21.66
CA TRP A 228 2.89 11.49 20.76
C TRP A 228 2.52 10.02 20.67
N TYR A 229 1.29 9.68 21.05
CA TYR A 229 0.79 8.33 20.85
C TYR A 229 0.66 8.08 19.35
N GLN A 230 0.91 6.83 18.91
CA GLN A 230 0.81 6.43 17.50
C GLN A 230 -0.54 6.84 16.89
N ALA A 231 -1.61 6.78 17.67
CA ALA A 231 -2.96 7.18 17.28
C ALA A 231 -3.09 8.67 16.92
N ASP A 232 -2.30 9.55 17.55
CA ASP A 232 -2.28 10.99 17.30
C ASP A 232 -1.55 11.30 15.99
N ILE A 233 -0.41 10.64 15.77
CA ILE A 233 0.34 10.72 14.50
C ILE A 233 -0.54 10.25 13.34
N VAL A 234 -1.24 9.12 13.50
CA VAL A 234 -2.19 8.64 12.49
C VAL A 234 -3.37 9.59 12.33
N GLY A 235 -3.85 10.20 13.42
CA GLY A 235 -4.88 11.25 13.37
C GLY A 235 -4.47 12.43 12.50
N LEU A 236 -3.19 12.82 12.56
CA LEU A 236 -2.65 13.88 11.71
C LEU A 236 -2.47 13.45 10.26
N LEU A 237 -1.89 12.28 10.01
CA LEU A 237 -1.69 11.72 8.68
C LEU A 237 -3.03 11.59 7.93
N THR A 238 -4.07 11.12 8.62
CA THR A 238 -5.40 10.87 8.04
C THR A 238 -6.24 12.13 7.84
N LYS A 239 -5.82 13.27 8.42
CA LYS A 239 -6.57 14.54 8.40
C LYS A 239 -6.89 15.04 6.99
N PHE A 240 -5.96 14.83 6.04
CA PHE A 240 -6.08 15.31 4.66
C PHE A 240 -6.48 14.22 3.65
N SER A 241 -6.97 13.06 4.12
CA SER A 241 -7.31 11.89 3.28
C SER A 241 -6.14 11.41 2.38
N LEU A 242 -4.90 11.75 2.71
CA LEU A 242 -3.71 11.14 2.08
C LEU A 242 -3.49 9.72 2.63
N PHE A 243 -3.85 9.54 3.90
CA PHE A 243 -3.86 8.28 4.63
C PHE A 243 -5.29 7.99 5.10
N GLN A 244 -5.58 6.72 5.36
CA GLN A 244 -6.86 6.28 5.89
C GLN A 244 -6.65 5.35 7.09
N ARG A 245 -7.55 5.39 8.08
CA ARG A 245 -7.52 4.39 9.17
C ARG A 245 -7.97 3.04 8.62
N TYR A 246 -7.27 1.98 9.02
CA TYR A 246 -7.56 0.61 8.61
C TYR A 246 -7.72 -0.26 9.86
N GLY A 247 -8.96 -0.67 10.15
CA GLY A 247 -9.26 -1.34 11.42
C GLY A 247 -8.96 -0.44 12.63
N THR A 248 -8.57 -1.06 13.75
CA THR A 248 -8.33 -0.34 15.02
C THR A 248 -6.89 0.14 15.18
N ASN A 249 -5.91 -0.64 14.71
CA ASN A 249 -4.49 -0.44 15.00
C ASN A 249 -3.62 -0.39 13.73
N SER A 250 -4.22 -0.07 12.60
CA SER A 250 -3.49 0.10 11.33
C SER A 250 -4.00 1.30 10.54
N PHE A 251 -3.24 1.68 9.53
CA PHE A 251 -3.60 2.69 8.55
C PHE A 251 -3.20 2.24 7.15
N SER A 252 -3.70 2.91 6.12
CA SER A 252 -3.35 2.67 4.73
C SER A 252 -2.99 3.98 4.04
N VAL A 253 -2.22 3.86 2.97
CA VAL A 253 -1.86 4.95 2.07
C VAL A 253 -2.13 4.50 0.64
N HIS A 254 -2.82 5.35 -0.12
CA HIS A 254 -3.18 4.97 -1.48
C HIS A 254 -1.91 4.80 -2.34
N ARG A 255 -1.82 3.71 -3.12
CA ARG A 255 -0.64 3.38 -3.96
C ARG A 255 -0.17 4.56 -4.82
N LEU A 256 -1.11 5.28 -5.43
CA LEU A 256 -0.79 6.45 -6.25
C LEU A 256 -0.24 7.64 -5.45
N VAL A 257 -0.60 7.78 -4.17
CA VAL A 257 0.03 8.75 -3.26
C VAL A 257 1.48 8.33 -2.97
N GLN A 258 1.74 7.05 -2.69
CA GLN A 258 3.10 6.54 -2.52
C GLN A 258 3.95 6.74 -3.79
N GLU A 259 3.39 6.48 -4.97
CA GLU A 259 4.05 6.73 -6.26
C GLU A 259 4.43 8.20 -6.43
N VAL A 260 3.52 9.12 -6.09
CA VAL A 260 3.80 10.56 -6.12
C VAL A 260 4.91 10.93 -5.15
N ILE A 261 4.86 10.45 -3.90
CA ILE A 261 5.89 10.70 -2.88
C ILE A 261 7.26 10.25 -3.39
N ARG A 262 7.37 9.03 -3.91
CA ARG A 262 8.62 8.50 -4.48
C ARG A 262 9.10 9.32 -5.69
N SER A 263 8.19 9.74 -6.57
CA SER A 263 8.55 10.53 -7.76
C SER A 263 9.15 11.90 -7.42
N GLU A 264 8.87 12.44 -6.23
CA GLU A 264 9.41 13.71 -5.76
C GLU A 264 10.79 13.58 -5.10
N MET A 265 11.20 12.36 -4.73
CA MET A 265 12.55 12.06 -4.22
C MET A 265 13.56 12.11 -5.37
N LYS A 266 14.09 13.30 -5.63
CA LYS A 266 15.01 13.58 -6.77
C LYS A 266 16.46 13.25 -6.47
N LYS A 267 16.84 13.26 -5.20
CA LYS A 267 18.21 13.03 -4.76
C LYS A 267 18.33 11.61 -4.27
N GLU A 268 19.27 10.87 -4.85
CA GLU A 268 19.64 9.52 -4.41
C GLU A 268 19.87 9.46 -2.89
N GLN A 269 20.58 10.44 -2.34
CA GLN A 269 20.82 10.52 -0.89
C GLN A 269 19.54 10.60 -0.05
N THR A 270 18.51 11.31 -0.53
CA THR A 270 17.24 11.43 0.18
C THR A 270 16.47 10.12 0.14
N GLU A 271 16.43 9.45 -1.03
CA GLU A 271 15.81 8.14 -1.16
C GLU A 271 16.52 7.10 -0.26
N LEU A 272 17.86 7.09 -0.26
CA LEU A 272 18.67 6.24 0.61
C LEU A 272 18.40 6.48 2.10
N GLN A 273 18.31 7.74 2.53
CA GLN A 273 17.98 8.10 3.91
C GLN A 273 16.60 7.60 4.33
N VAL A 274 15.59 7.76 3.46
CA VAL A 274 14.23 7.29 3.76
C VAL A 274 14.16 5.77 3.80
N LEU A 275 14.83 5.07 2.87
CA LEU A 275 14.94 3.61 2.88
C LEU A 275 15.63 3.11 4.15
N SER A 276 16.71 3.77 4.57
CA SER A 276 17.39 3.47 5.84
C SER A 276 16.45 3.67 7.04
N CYS A 277 15.68 4.76 7.04
CA CYS A 277 14.67 5.00 8.08
C CYS A 277 13.59 3.90 8.09
N ALA A 278 13.08 3.51 6.93
CA ALA A 278 12.09 2.45 6.79
C ALA A 278 12.63 1.10 7.32
N VAL A 279 13.90 0.78 7.05
CA VAL A 279 14.56 -0.40 7.61
C VAL A 279 14.61 -0.33 9.13
N ARG A 280 15.06 0.79 9.72
CA ARG A 280 15.14 0.94 11.19
C ARG A 280 13.77 0.76 11.85
N VAL A 281 12.75 1.39 11.27
CA VAL A 281 11.37 1.34 11.74
C VAL A 281 10.82 -0.08 11.73
N LEU A 282 10.92 -0.79 10.59
CA LEU A 282 10.43 -2.16 10.50
C LEU A 282 11.26 -3.10 11.37
N HIS A 283 12.57 -2.92 11.41
CA HIS A 283 13.44 -3.71 12.28
C HIS A 283 13.03 -3.59 13.75
N HIS A 284 12.82 -2.36 14.24
CA HIS A 284 12.37 -2.12 15.61
C HIS A 284 10.99 -2.76 15.87
N ALA A 285 10.02 -2.61 14.95
CA ALA A 285 8.70 -3.22 15.10
C ALA A 285 8.76 -4.75 15.13
N LEU A 286 9.58 -5.36 14.26
CA LEU A 286 9.78 -6.81 14.18
C LEU A 286 10.51 -7.35 15.42
N ALA A 287 11.51 -6.64 15.92
CA ALA A 287 12.26 -7.03 17.12
C ALA A 287 11.39 -7.00 18.40
N ASN A 288 10.37 -6.14 18.44
CA ASN A 288 9.42 -6.06 19.55
C ASN A 288 8.16 -6.92 19.33
N THR A 289 8.11 -7.70 18.26
CA THR A 289 7.01 -8.63 17.96
C THR A 289 7.49 -10.06 18.07
N ARG A 290 6.67 -10.96 18.63
CA ARG A 290 7.04 -12.38 18.73
C ARG A 290 7.26 -12.99 17.35
N SER A 291 8.43 -13.57 17.14
CA SER A 291 8.74 -14.27 15.89
C SER A 291 8.01 -15.63 15.82
N PRO A 292 7.80 -16.20 14.62
CA PRO A 292 7.24 -17.54 14.47
C PRO A 292 8.03 -18.61 15.25
N ALA A 293 9.36 -18.47 15.34
CA ALA A 293 10.20 -19.37 16.11
C ALA A 293 9.89 -19.31 17.61
N GLU A 294 9.86 -18.11 18.20
CA GLU A 294 9.51 -17.91 19.61
C GLU A 294 8.10 -18.38 19.94
N VAL A 295 7.15 -18.15 19.04
CA VAL A 295 5.77 -18.63 19.20
C VAL A 295 5.76 -20.17 19.20
N CYS A 296 6.46 -20.83 18.27
CA CYS A 296 6.59 -22.27 18.24
C CYS A 296 7.27 -22.84 19.50
N GLU A 297 8.35 -22.22 19.98
CA GLU A 297 9.07 -22.64 21.20
C GLU A 297 8.24 -22.44 22.46
N SER A 298 7.33 -21.46 22.47
CA SER A 298 6.40 -21.23 23.59
C SER A 298 5.32 -22.32 23.72
N PHE A 299 5.15 -23.18 22.72
CA PHE A 299 4.24 -24.32 22.77
C PHE A 299 4.99 -25.59 23.19
N VAL A 300 4.89 -25.94 24.47
CA VAL A 300 5.36 -27.23 25.01
C VAL A 300 4.16 -28.18 25.13
N GLU A 301 4.19 -29.31 24.40
CA GLU A 301 3.17 -30.39 24.39
C GLU A 301 1.73 -29.99 23.99
N ASP A 302 0.77 -30.94 24.06
CA ASP A 302 -0.65 -30.91 23.60
C ASP A 302 -1.52 -29.74 24.16
N ALA A 303 -0.91 -28.74 24.80
CA ALA A 303 -1.54 -27.55 25.37
C ALA A 303 -2.11 -26.55 24.33
N VAL A 304 -2.01 -26.85 23.02
CA VAL A 304 -2.51 -26.02 21.89
C VAL A 304 -3.98 -25.64 22.05
N PHE A 305 -4.77 -26.42 22.78
CA PHE A 305 -6.22 -26.22 22.94
C PHE A 305 -6.65 -25.69 24.33
N SER A 306 -5.73 -25.39 25.24
CA SER A 306 -6.06 -24.98 26.63
C SER A 306 -5.68 -23.54 27.00
N VAL A 307 -5.21 -22.72 26.06
CA VAL A 307 -4.88 -21.31 26.30
C VAL A 307 -6.06 -20.43 25.88
N GLU A 308 -6.63 -19.64 26.79
CA GLU A 308 -7.75 -18.73 26.50
C GLU A 308 -7.41 -17.67 25.44
N ASN A 309 -6.13 -17.37 25.22
CA ASN A 309 -5.61 -16.47 24.18
C ASN A 309 -4.25 -16.95 23.65
N PRO A 310 -4.22 -17.84 22.64
CA PRO A 310 -2.96 -18.32 22.09
C PRO A 310 -2.17 -17.17 21.43
N PRO A 311 -0.81 -17.21 21.47
CA PRO A 311 0.01 -16.20 20.83
C PRO A 311 -0.29 -16.12 19.34
N SER A 312 -0.69 -14.93 18.88
CA SER A 312 -1.06 -14.67 17.50
C SER A 312 0.11 -14.15 16.69
N LEU A 313 0.37 -14.79 15.55
CA LEU A 313 1.31 -14.30 14.53
C LEU A 313 0.71 -13.24 13.61
N HIS A 314 -0.45 -12.67 13.95
CA HIS A 314 -1.14 -11.70 13.11
C HIS A 314 -0.31 -10.42 12.90
N LEU A 315 0.20 -9.81 13.98
CA LEU A 315 1.04 -8.61 13.89
C LEU A 315 2.35 -8.90 13.13
N TRP A 316 3.02 -10.01 13.47
CA TRP A 316 4.22 -10.45 12.76
C TRP A 316 3.94 -10.61 11.25
N GLY A 317 2.84 -11.26 10.89
CA GLY A 317 2.45 -11.47 9.50
C GLY A 317 2.25 -10.16 8.74
N LYS A 318 1.65 -9.14 9.36
CA LYS A 318 1.53 -7.81 8.77
C LYS A 318 2.90 -7.17 8.57
N LEU A 319 3.70 -7.07 9.64
CA LEU A 319 5.02 -6.44 9.59
C LEU A 319 5.95 -7.12 8.57
N ALA A 320 5.94 -8.46 8.54
CA ALA A 320 6.73 -9.24 7.61
C ALA A 320 6.22 -9.12 6.16
N SER A 321 4.90 -8.92 5.95
CA SER A 321 4.38 -8.52 4.64
C SER A 321 4.90 -7.14 4.22
N HIS A 322 4.97 -6.14 5.10
CA HIS A 322 5.57 -4.85 4.73
C HIS A 322 7.08 -4.96 4.49
N ALA A 323 7.77 -5.90 5.15
CA ALA A 323 9.16 -6.19 4.89
C ALA A 323 9.40 -6.67 3.44
N THR A 324 8.47 -7.41 2.84
CA THR A 324 8.59 -7.83 1.42
C THR A 324 8.56 -6.62 0.47
N TYR A 325 7.65 -5.68 0.71
CA TYR A 325 7.57 -4.44 -0.09
C TYR A 325 8.85 -3.59 0.05
N LEU A 326 9.33 -3.38 1.28
CA LEU A 326 10.54 -2.60 1.50
C LEU A 326 11.76 -3.26 0.83
N GLN A 327 11.82 -4.58 0.84
CA GLN A 327 12.89 -5.34 0.23
C GLN A 327 12.88 -5.27 -1.31
N GLU A 328 11.71 -5.23 -1.96
CA GLU A 328 11.60 -4.94 -3.40
C GLU A 328 12.12 -3.54 -3.73
N HIS A 329 11.80 -2.55 -2.90
CA HIS A 329 12.29 -1.18 -3.07
C HIS A 329 13.81 -1.06 -2.88
N LEU A 330 14.36 -1.70 -1.85
CA LEU A 330 15.80 -1.76 -1.61
C LEU A 330 16.53 -2.43 -2.77
N HIS A 331 15.95 -3.51 -3.32
CA HIS A 331 16.51 -4.17 -4.50
C HIS A 331 16.47 -3.26 -5.73
N SER A 332 15.33 -2.64 -6.02
CA SER A 332 15.19 -1.69 -7.14
C SER A 332 16.13 -0.49 -7.01
N PHE A 333 16.37 0.00 -5.79
CA PHE A 333 17.32 1.06 -5.54
C PHE A 333 18.76 0.59 -5.79
N SER A 334 19.11 -0.62 -5.32
CA SER A 334 20.43 -1.22 -5.53
C SER A 334 20.76 -1.46 -7.00
N THR A 335 19.82 -1.94 -7.80
CA THR A 335 20.05 -2.18 -9.22
C THR A 335 20.25 -0.88 -10.00
N LYS A 336 19.59 0.19 -9.57
CA LYS A 336 19.68 1.54 -10.15
C LYS A 336 20.97 2.28 -9.77
N HIS A 337 21.47 2.09 -8.54
CA HIS A 337 22.55 2.91 -7.94
C HIS A 337 23.77 2.09 -7.49
N LYS A 338 24.33 1.26 -8.40
CA LYS A 338 25.37 0.22 -8.18
C LYS A 338 26.53 0.51 -7.19
N GLU A 339 26.88 1.76 -6.91
CA GLU A 339 28.04 2.12 -6.05
C GLU A 339 27.68 2.56 -4.62
N SER A 340 26.44 3.01 -4.35
CA SER A 340 26.08 3.67 -3.08
C SER A 340 25.41 2.77 -2.03
N VAL A 341 25.14 1.50 -2.37
CA VAL A 341 24.16 0.68 -1.62
C VAL A 341 24.80 -0.38 -0.73
N HIS A 342 26.10 -0.64 -0.88
CA HIS A 342 26.81 -1.62 -0.05
C HIS A 342 26.67 -1.31 1.44
N THR A 343 26.72 -0.04 1.88
CA THR A 343 26.63 0.27 3.31
C THR A 343 25.24 0.00 3.91
N LEU A 344 24.16 0.12 3.13
CA LEU A 344 22.79 -0.06 3.62
C LEU A 344 22.32 -1.52 3.60
N LEU A 345 22.69 -2.29 2.57
CA LEU A 345 22.23 -3.68 2.40
C LEU A 345 22.77 -4.62 3.47
N TYR A 346 23.98 -4.34 3.99
CA TYR A 346 24.66 -5.20 4.96
C TYR A 346 24.53 -4.71 6.41
N THR A 347 23.59 -3.81 6.71
CA THR A 347 23.29 -3.48 8.11
C THR A 347 22.54 -4.63 8.77
N ASP A 348 22.73 -4.83 10.08
CA ASP A 348 22.02 -5.84 10.86
C ASP A 348 20.49 -5.71 10.71
N GLY A 349 19.98 -4.48 10.73
CA GLY A 349 18.56 -4.19 10.52
C GLY A 349 18.06 -4.65 9.14
N THR A 350 18.80 -4.37 8.06
CA THR A 350 18.41 -4.82 6.71
C THR A 350 18.42 -6.34 6.63
N VAL A 351 19.45 -6.99 7.17
CA VAL A 351 19.55 -8.45 7.20
C VAL A 351 18.38 -9.06 7.96
N ARG A 352 17.96 -8.47 9.08
CA ARG A 352 16.80 -8.94 9.84
C ARG A 352 15.50 -8.76 9.07
N VAL A 353 15.27 -7.58 8.46
CA VAL A 353 14.08 -7.32 7.62
C VAL A 353 14.01 -8.34 6.47
N PHE A 354 15.12 -8.60 5.78
CA PHE A 354 15.17 -9.59 4.68
C PHE A 354 14.91 -11.01 5.19
N ASN A 355 15.42 -11.34 6.37
CA ASN A 355 15.18 -12.64 6.99
C ASN A 355 13.69 -12.83 7.32
N GLU A 356 13.03 -11.83 7.90
CA GLU A 356 11.60 -11.90 8.21
C GLU A 356 10.75 -11.94 6.93
N ALA A 357 11.11 -11.18 5.89
CA ALA A 357 10.49 -11.28 4.57
C ALA A 357 10.64 -12.69 3.96
N ALA A 358 11.82 -13.30 4.06
CA ALA A 358 12.06 -14.67 3.58
C ALA A 358 11.26 -15.70 4.38
N ILE A 359 11.15 -15.55 5.71
CA ILE A 359 10.29 -16.40 6.55
C ILE A 359 8.83 -16.20 6.14
N PHE A 360 8.38 -14.96 5.90
CA PHE A 360 7.04 -14.69 5.43
C PHE A 360 6.73 -15.34 4.09
N PHE A 361 7.63 -15.24 3.11
CA PHE A 361 7.49 -15.95 1.83
C PHE A 361 7.52 -17.46 2.01
N SER A 362 8.35 -18.01 2.90
CA SER A 362 8.39 -19.44 3.20
C SER A 362 7.09 -19.94 3.84
N VAL A 363 6.54 -19.18 4.79
CA VAL A 363 5.25 -19.45 5.45
C VAL A 363 4.08 -19.26 4.48
N SER A 364 4.19 -18.31 3.56
CA SER A 364 3.25 -18.08 2.44
C SER A 364 3.50 -19.00 1.25
N GLN A 365 4.56 -19.82 1.33
CA GLN A 365 5.01 -20.86 0.40
C GLN A 365 5.36 -20.37 -1.02
N ASP A 366 5.78 -19.12 -1.14
CA ASP A 366 6.47 -18.61 -2.33
C ASP A 366 7.97 -18.96 -2.25
N LYS A 367 8.30 -20.23 -2.50
CA LYS A 367 9.65 -20.78 -2.34
C LYS A 367 10.69 -20.12 -3.26
N VAL A 368 10.27 -19.65 -4.44
CA VAL A 368 11.14 -18.96 -5.39
C VAL A 368 11.54 -17.60 -4.86
N LYS A 369 10.58 -16.79 -4.37
CA LYS A 369 10.90 -15.51 -3.73
C LYS A 369 11.68 -15.72 -2.44
N ALA A 370 11.33 -16.72 -1.62
CA ALA A 370 12.06 -17.04 -0.40
C ALA A 370 13.54 -17.36 -0.66
N GLN A 371 13.85 -18.13 -1.71
CA GLN A 371 15.22 -18.47 -2.08
C GLN A 371 15.98 -17.25 -2.64
N ALA A 372 15.36 -16.45 -3.51
CA ALA A 372 15.95 -15.20 -3.99
C ALA A 372 16.32 -14.25 -2.83
N MET A 373 15.55 -14.25 -1.74
CA MET A 373 15.83 -13.43 -0.56
C MET A 373 16.97 -13.97 0.31
N GLN A 374 17.14 -15.29 0.36
CA GLN A 374 18.31 -15.88 1.01
C GLN A 374 19.61 -15.60 0.24
N GLU A 375 19.54 -15.52 -1.09
CA GLU A 375 20.68 -15.18 -1.94
C GLU A 375 21.07 -13.71 -1.79
N MET A 376 20.10 -12.79 -1.74
CA MET A 376 20.37 -11.37 -1.47
C MET A 376 20.99 -11.13 -0.09
N LYS A 377 20.65 -11.95 0.92
CA LYS A 377 21.26 -11.90 2.26
C LYS A 377 22.74 -12.31 2.25
N THR A 378 23.13 -13.26 1.38
CA THR A 378 24.47 -13.86 1.40
C THR A 378 25.46 -13.20 0.44
N GLY A 379 25.02 -12.29 -0.44
CA GLY A 379 25.87 -11.56 -1.37
C GLY A 379 26.45 -12.42 -2.51
N VAL A 380 25.91 -13.62 -2.74
CA VAL A 380 26.35 -14.53 -3.79
C VAL A 380 25.40 -14.43 -4.99
N PRO A 381 25.86 -14.04 -6.19
CA PRO A 381 25.00 -14.04 -7.37
C PRO A 381 24.67 -15.48 -7.81
N CYS A 382 23.43 -15.71 -8.21
CA CYS A 382 22.99 -16.99 -8.79
C CYS A 382 23.85 -17.32 -10.03
N PRO A 383 24.41 -18.53 -10.17
CA PRO A 383 25.06 -18.95 -11.40
C PRO A 383 24.02 -19.08 -12.52
N PRO A 384 24.42 -18.85 -13.79
CA PRO A 384 23.52 -18.75 -14.94
C PRO A 384 22.70 -20.01 -15.21
#